data_AF-A0A7K5R1K3-F1
#
_entry.id   AF-A0A7K5R1K3-F1
#
_cell.length_a   1.000
_cell.length_b   1.000
_cell.length_c   1.000
_cell.angle_alpha   90.00
_cell.angle_beta   90.00
_cell.angle_gamma   90.00
#
_symmetry.space_group_name_H-M   'P 1'
#
loop_
_entity.id
_entity.type
_entity.pdbx_description
1 polymer ?
#
loop_
_entity_poly.entity_id
_entity_poly.type
_entity_poly.pdbx_seq_one_letter_code
_entity_poly.pdbx_strand_id
1 'polypeptide(L)'
;MDPLFWPSETNTFRRFTPESLAAIEERIANKKKKEQAKVKEKNKEQEVEDKLTPQLDLKICKTLPSLYGDIPEELVGEPLEDFDPYYSDHKTFMVLNKRRTIFRFTATHALLIFGPFNPVRKKAIKILIHS
;
A
#
# COMPACT_ATOMS: atom_id res chain seq x y z
N MET A 1 -11.81 22.95 6.21
CA MET A 1 -10.99 21.79 6.60
C MET A 1 -10.10 21.50 5.43
N ASP A 2 -8.85 21.95 5.50
CA ASP A 2 -7.89 21.84 4.39
C ASP A 2 -7.56 20.36 4.13
N PRO A 3 -7.71 19.87 2.89
CA PRO A 3 -7.33 18.51 2.54
C PRO A 3 -5.83 18.52 2.27
N LEU A 4 -5.01 18.15 3.26
CA LEU A 4 -3.58 17.74 3.14
C LEU A 4 -2.87 17.65 4.50
N PHE A 5 -3.57 17.87 5.62
CA PHE A 5 -2.98 17.67 6.94
C PHE A 5 -3.05 16.18 7.30
N TRP A 6 -2.00 15.42 6.98
CA TRP A 6 -1.74 14.21 7.74
C TRP A 6 -1.47 14.66 9.19
N PRO A 7 -2.18 14.12 10.20
CA PRO A 7 -1.70 14.31 11.55
C PRO A 7 -0.28 13.75 11.55
N SER A 8 0.64 14.47 12.18
CA SER A 8 2.03 14.09 12.39
C SER A 8 2.12 12.86 13.30
N GLU A 9 1.46 11.75 12.93
CA GLU A 9 1.97 10.43 13.21
C GLU A 9 3.28 10.39 12.45
N THR A 10 4.39 10.40 13.19
CA THR A 10 5.69 9.98 12.68
C THR A 10 5.45 8.82 11.72
N ASN A 11 5.77 8.98 10.42
CA ASN A 11 5.59 7.94 9.41
C ASN A 11 6.35 6.69 9.84
N THR A 12 5.70 5.86 10.66
CA THR A 12 6.33 4.76 11.35
C THR A 12 6.09 3.55 10.48
N PHE A 13 7.17 2.85 10.14
CA PHE A 13 7.06 1.65 9.33
C PHE A 13 6.18 0.61 10.03
N ARG A 14 5.01 0.33 9.46
CA ARG A 14 4.06 -0.67 9.98
C ARG A 14 4.18 -1.95 9.16
N ARG A 15 4.22 -3.09 9.84
CA ARG A 15 4.17 -4.40 9.18
C ARG A 15 2.82 -4.58 8.51
N PHE A 16 2.82 -5.16 7.32
CA PHE A 16 1.58 -5.57 6.66
C PHE A 16 1.07 -6.86 7.32
N THR A 17 -0.10 -6.78 7.94
CA THR A 17 -0.72 -7.88 8.69
C THR A 17 -2.06 -8.30 8.06
N PRO A 18 -2.67 -9.43 8.49
CA PRO A 18 -4.02 -9.79 8.06
C PRO A 18 -5.04 -8.68 8.32
N GLU A 19 -4.89 -7.92 9.40
CA GLU A 19 -5.72 -6.76 9.75
C GLU A 19 -5.53 -5.63 8.73
N SER A 20 -4.28 -5.35 8.30
CA SER A 20 -4.01 -4.38 7.21
C SER A 20 -4.75 -4.76 5.93
N LEU A 21 -4.72 -6.05 5.56
CA LEU A 21 -5.40 -6.55 4.37
C LEU A 21 -6.93 -6.45 4.51
N ALA A 22 -7.49 -6.82 5.66
CA ALA A 22 -8.91 -6.71 5.94
C ALA A 22 -9.40 -5.25 5.86
N ALA A 23 -8.62 -4.30 6.40
CA ALA A 23 -8.95 -2.88 6.32
C ALA A 23 -8.96 -2.36 4.87
N ILE A 24 -8.00 -2.79 4.03
CA ILE A 24 -8.00 -2.49 2.59
C ILE A 24 -9.24 -3.08 1.92
N GLU A 25 -9.58 -4.34 2.20
CA GLU A 25 -10.74 -5.01 1.62
C GLU A 25 -12.05 -4.32 1.99
N GLU A 26 -12.17 -3.86 3.24
CA GLU A 26 -13.30 -3.06 3.70
C GLU A 26 -13.38 -1.72 2.95
N ARG A 27 -12.28 -0.98 2.82
CA ARG A 27 -12.23 0.28 2.05
C ARG A 27 -12.69 0.06 0.60
N ILE A 28 -12.19 -0.98 -0.06
CA ILE A 28 -12.58 -1.35 -1.43
C ILE A 28 -14.07 -1.69 -1.50
N ALA A 29 -14.58 -2.49 -0.56
CA ALA A 29 -15.99 -2.89 -0.54
C ALA A 29 -16.91 -1.68 -0.31
N ASN A 30 -16.54 -0.78 0.59
CA ASN A 30 -17.29 0.44 0.88
C ASN A 30 -17.30 1.40 -0.31
N LYS A 31 -16.17 1.56 -1.01
CA LYS A 31 -16.08 2.34 -2.25
C LYS A 31 -17.00 1.77 -3.33
N LYS A 32 -16.95 0.46 -3.58
CA LYS A 32 -17.84 -0.22 -4.55
C LYS A 32 -19.32 -0.08 -4.20
N LYS A 33 -19.69 -0.17 -2.91
CA LYS A 33 -21.07 0.04 -2.46
C LYS A 33 -21.54 1.47 -2.73
N LYS A 34 -20.71 2.48 -2.45
CA LYS A 34 -20.99 3.89 -2.73
C LYS A 34 -21.16 4.15 -4.23
N GLU A 35 -20.27 3.61 -5.06
CA GLU A 35 -20.37 3.69 -6.52
C GLU A 35 -21.67 3.06 -7.03
N GLN A 36 -22.04 1.87 -6.54
CA GLN A 36 -23.29 1.21 -6.92
C GLN A 36 -24.54 1.99 -6.49
N ALA A 37 -24.52 2.61 -5.31
CA ALA A 37 -25.62 3.47 -4.84
C ALA A 37 -25.76 4.72 -5.72
N LYS A 38 -24.65 5.42 -6.03
CA LYS A 38 -24.62 6.58 -6.93
C LYS A 38 -25.17 6.24 -8.33
N VAL A 39 -24.87 5.05 -8.86
CA VAL A 39 -25.38 4.58 -10.16
C VAL A 39 -26.90 4.32 -10.13
N LYS A 40 -27.44 3.82 -9.01
CA LYS A 40 -28.87 3.53 -8.85
C LYS A 40 -29.74 4.79 -8.70
N GLU A 41 -29.20 5.90 -8.19
CA GLU A 41 -29.95 7.14 -7.93
C GLU A 41 -30.05 8.10 -9.13
N LYS A 42 -29.40 7.84 -10.28
CA LYS A 42 -29.41 8.64 -11.53
C LYS A 42 -29.80 10.13 -11.39
N ASN A 43 -28.83 10.99 -11.09
CA ASN A 43 -28.56 12.26 -11.80
C ASN A 43 -27.46 13.05 -11.07
N LYS A 44 -26.43 13.49 -11.82
CA LYS A 44 -25.50 14.63 -11.55
C LYS A 44 -24.82 14.60 -10.17
N GLU A 45 -23.53 14.43 -10.02
CA GLU A 45 -22.41 14.94 -10.80
C GLU A 45 -21.38 13.81 -10.88
N GLN A 46 -20.67 13.73 -12.00
CA GLN A 46 -19.44 12.97 -12.05
C GLN A 46 -18.46 13.78 -11.20
N GLU A 47 -18.54 13.64 -9.86
CA GLU A 47 -17.42 13.96 -9.00
C GLU A 47 -16.25 13.26 -9.66
N VAL A 48 -15.37 14.05 -10.25
CA VAL A 48 -14.07 13.57 -10.71
C VAL A 48 -13.44 13.10 -9.41
N GLU A 49 -13.62 11.82 -9.09
CA GLU A 49 -12.88 11.19 -8.02
C GLU A 49 -11.45 11.43 -8.43
N ASP A 50 -10.79 12.35 -7.74
CA ASP A 50 -9.43 12.77 -8.03
C ASP A 50 -8.63 11.47 -8.03
N LYS A 51 -8.33 10.97 -9.24
CA LYS A 51 -7.58 9.75 -9.39
C LYS A 51 -6.22 10.11 -8.85
N LEU A 52 -6.00 9.76 -7.59
CA LEU A 52 -4.72 9.88 -6.95
C LEU A 52 -3.72 9.25 -7.93
N THR A 53 -2.63 9.96 -8.15
CA THR A 53 -1.51 9.41 -8.91
C THR A 53 -0.45 9.00 -7.90
N PRO A 54 0.31 7.92 -8.16
CA PRO A 54 1.40 7.55 -7.29
C PRO A 54 2.35 8.72 -7.09
N GLN A 55 2.77 8.96 -5.85
CA GLN A 55 3.71 10.03 -5.56
C GLN A 55 5.05 9.77 -6.28
N LEU A 56 5.64 10.84 -6.82
CA LEU A 56 6.82 10.72 -7.71
C LEU A 56 8.05 10.16 -6.98
N ASP A 57 8.24 10.57 -5.74
CA ASP A 57 9.29 10.15 -4.82
C ASP A 57 9.09 8.73 -4.30
N LEU A 58 7.84 8.25 -4.28
CA LEU A 58 7.50 6.89 -3.88
C LEU A 58 7.41 5.92 -5.07
N LYS A 59 7.93 6.23 -6.25
CA LYS A 59 7.90 5.27 -7.38
C LYS A 59 8.68 3.97 -7.10
N ILE A 60 8.25 2.89 -7.75
CA ILE A 60 8.92 1.58 -7.66
C ILE A 60 10.38 1.70 -8.11
N CYS A 61 11.28 0.96 -7.45
CA CYS A 61 12.72 0.98 -7.67
C CYS A 61 13.40 2.33 -7.42
N LYS A 62 12.74 3.28 -6.75
CA LYS A 62 13.37 4.49 -6.22
C LYS A 62 13.82 4.27 -4.77
N THR A 63 14.80 5.05 -4.37
CA THR A 63 15.24 5.15 -2.98
C THR A 63 14.24 5.98 -2.20
N LEU A 64 13.69 5.42 -1.13
CA LEU A 64 12.79 6.11 -0.22
C LEU A 64 13.50 7.33 0.39
N PRO A 65 12.94 8.55 0.30
CA PRO A 65 13.54 9.74 0.90
C PRO A 65 13.72 9.62 2.42
N SER A 66 14.75 10.25 2.99
CA SER A 66 14.99 10.27 4.45
C SER A 66 13.88 10.93 5.26
N LEU A 67 13.05 11.78 4.62
CA LEU A 67 11.90 12.41 5.27
C LEU A 67 10.86 11.41 5.82
N TYR A 68 10.82 10.19 5.28
CA TYR A 68 9.92 9.12 5.74
C TYR A 68 10.46 8.35 6.95
N GLY A 69 11.58 8.79 7.53
CA GLY A 69 12.20 8.16 8.70
C GLY A 69 13.19 7.05 8.34
N ASP A 70 13.95 6.64 9.35
CA ASP A 70 14.92 5.56 9.25
C ASP A 70 14.22 4.19 9.31
N ILE A 71 14.70 3.25 8.51
CA ILE A 71 14.14 1.90 8.45
C ILE A 71 14.82 1.05 9.54
N PRO A 72 14.08 0.54 10.54
CA PRO A 72 14.63 -0.43 11.49
C PRO A 72 15.14 -1.68 10.75
N GLU A 73 16.28 -2.24 11.15
CA GLU A 73 16.87 -3.41 10.50
C GLU A 73 15.91 -4.61 10.44
N GLU A 74 15.06 -4.76 11.46
CA GLU A 74 14.03 -5.81 11.57
C GLU A 74 12.89 -5.70 10.55
N LEU A 75 12.76 -4.55 9.87
CA LEU A 75 11.74 -4.31 8.85
C LEU A 75 12.30 -4.39 7.43
N VAL A 76 13.62 -4.54 7.27
CA VAL A 76 14.24 -4.73 5.96
C VAL A 76 13.81 -6.05 5.36
N GLY A 77 13.19 -5.98 4.19
CA GLY A 77 12.65 -7.12 3.48
C GLY A 77 11.40 -7.73 4.10
N GLU A 78 10.80 -7.07 5.10
CA GLU A 78 9.48 -7.43 5.61
C GLU A 78 8.37 -6.77 4.77
N PRO A 79 7.20 -7.42 4.64
CA PRO A 79 6.00 -6.77 4.13
C PRO A 79 5.58 -5.61 5.03
N LEU A 80 5.43 -4.43 4.45
CA LEU A 80 5.04 -3.19 5.10
C LEU A 80 3.75 -2.63 4.49
N GLU A 81 2.98 -1.90 5.29
CA GLU A 81 1.91 -1.05 4.78
C GLU A 81 2.49 0.02 3.85
N ASP A 82 1.75 0.38 2.80
CA ASP A 82 2.17 1.43 1.85
C ASP A 82 1.73 2.80 2.36
N PHE A 83 2.67 3.75 2.43
CA PHE A 83 2.39 5.12 2.86
C PHE A 83 1.82 5.97 1.73
N ASP A 84 1.98 5.57 0.47
CA ASP A 84 1.43 6.32 -0.66
C ASP A 84 -0.11 6.18 -0.66
N PRO A 85 -0.88 7.29 -0.50
CA PRO A 85 -2.34 7.26 -0.51
C PRO A 85 -2.93 6.60 -1.75
N TYR A 86 -2.19 6.64 -2.86
CA TYR A 86 -2.58 5.95 -4.09
C TYR A 86 -2.86 4.46 -3.85
N TYR A 87 -2.08 3.79 -3.01
CA TYR A 87 -2.24 2.36 -2.73
C TYR A 87 -3.18 2.07 -1.55
N SER A 88 -3.83 3.06 -0.95
CA SER A 88 -4.69 2.89 0.23
C SER A 88 -5.90 1.96 -0.02
N ASP A 89 -6.43 1.93 -1.23
CA ASP A 89 -7.50 1.03 -1.69
C ASP A 89 -7.00 -0.06 -2.64
N HIS A 90 -5.69 -0.31 -2.66
CA HIS A 90 -5.08 -1.37 -3.46
C HIS A 90 -4.68 -2.53 -2.55
N LYS A 91 -4.95 -3.76 -3.01
CA LYS A 91 -4.41 -4.97 -2.37
C LYS A 91 -2.92 -5.07 -2.68
N THR A 92 -2.11 -4.23 -2.03
CA THR A 92 -0.68 -4.09 -2.25
C THR A 92 0.02 -3.95 -0.90
N PHE A 93 1.25 -4.46 -0.82
CA PHE A 93 2.15 -4.19 0.29
C PHE A 93 3.49 -3.72 -0.26
N MET A 94 4.17 -2.88 0.50
CA MET A 94 5.49 -2.36 0.19
C MET A 94 6.56 -3.22 0.85
N VAL A 95 7.74 -3.30 0.25
CA VAL A 95 8.93 -3.92 0.84
C VAL A 95 10.13 -3.02 0.56
N LEU A 96 11.01 -2.88 1.54
CA LEU A 96 12.21 -2.05 1.44
C LEU A 96 13.46 -2.92 1.63
N ASN A 97 14.51 -2.68 0.84
CA ASN A 97 15.82 -3.31 1.07
C ASN A 97 16.75 -2.42 1.94
N LYS A 98 17.98 -2.88 2.20
CA LYS A 98 18.98 -2.12 2.99
C LYS A 98 19.34 -0.77 2.37
N ARG A 99 19.25 -0.66 1.04
CA ARG A 99 19.48 0.59 0.28
C ARG A 99 18.23 1.49 0.25
N ARG A 100 17.20 1.18 1.04
CA ARG A 100 15.91 1.89 1.11
C ARG A 100 15.16 1.90 -0.23
N THR A 101 15.41 0.95 -1.12
CA THR A 101 14.72 0.83 -2.42
C THR A 101 13.29 0.32 -2.22
N ILE A 102 12.33 0.99 -2.85
CA ILE A 102 10.89 0.68 -2.78
C ILE A 102 10.52 -0.43 -3.76
N PHE A 103 9.98 -1.52 -3.23
CA PHE A 103 9.36 -2.60 -4.00
C PHE A 103 7.88 -2.72 -3.61
N ARG A 104 7.02 -3.04 -4.57
CA ARG A 104 5.59 -3.24 -4.33
C ARG A 104 5.12 -4.57 -4.89
N PHE A 105 4.34 -5.27 -4.10
CA PHE A 105 3.79 -6.58 -4.45
C PHE A 105 2.30 -6.62 -4.15
N THR A 106 1.54 -7.38 -4.94
CA THR A 106 0.10 -7.53 -4.70
C THR A 106 -0.17 -8.41 -3.49
N ALA A 107 -1.14 -8.06 -2.66
CA ALA A 107 -1.62 -8.89 -1.56
C ALA A 107 -2.58 -10.00 -2.02
N THR A 108 -2.74 -10.20 -3.32
CA THR A 108 -3.51 -11.31 -3.89
C THR A 108 -2.72 -12.62 -3.83
N HIS A 109 -3.43 -13.75 -3.90
CA HIS A 109 -2.79 -15.07 -3.98
C HIS A 109 -2.02 -15.20 -5.29
N ALA A 110 -0.72 -15.47 -5.21
CA ALA A 110 0.10 -15.85 -6.37
C ALA A 110 -0.04 -17.36 -6.62
N LEU A 111 -0.18 -17.77 -7.88
CA LEU A 111 -0.41 -19.18 -8.27
C LEU A 111 -1.57 -19.82 -7.46
N LEU A 112 -2.57 -19.02 -7.08
CA LEU A 112 -3.72 -19.41 -6.25
C LEU A 112 -3.43 -19.84 -4.80
N ILE A 113 -2.20 -20.21 -4.43
CA ILE A 113 -1.86 -20.75 -3.10
C ILE A 113 -0.90 -19.88 -2.28
N PHE A 114 -0.14 -18.98 -2.90
CA PHE A 114 0.87 -18.17 -2.21
C PHE A 114 0.32 -16.78 -1.87
N GLY A 115 -0.44 -16.70 -0.77
CA GLY A 115 -0.90 -15.45 -0.19
C GLY A 115 0.25 -14.53 0.31
N PRO A 116 -0.02 -13.26 0.63
CA PRO A 116 0.99 -12.28 1.06
C PRO A 116 1.73 -12.69 2.35
N PHE A 117 1.10 -13.51 3.19
CA PHE A 117 1.66 -13.96 4.46
C PHE A 117 2.38 -15.32 4.36
N ASN A 118 2.44 -15.92 3.17
CA ASN A 118 3.06 -17.23 2.98
C ASN A 118 4.60 -17.15 3.19
N PRO A 119 5.19 -17.99 4.07
CA PRO A 119 6.63 -17.95 4.36
C PRO A 119 7.53 -18.16 3.14
N VAL A 120 7.14 -19.03 2.20
CA VAL A 120 7.89 -19.29 0.96
C VAL A 120 7.92 -18.03 0.10
N ARG A 121 6.76 -17.39 -0.07
CA ARG A 121 6.65 -16.13 -0.81
C ARG A 121 7.48 -15.02 -0.16
N LYS A 122 7.43 -14.88 1.16
CA LYS A 122 8.26 -13.91 1.90
C LYS A 122 9.75 -14.16 1.67
N LYS A 123 10.21 -15.41 1.75
CA LYS A 123 11.62 -15.76 1.52
C LYS A 123 12.05 -15.48 0.08
N ALA A 124 11.21 -15.81 -0.90
CA ALA A 124 11.47 -15.50 -2.31
C ALA A 124 11.61 -13.99 -2.55
N ILE A 125 10.71 -13.18 -1.98
CA ILE A 125 10.79 -11.71 -2.06
C ILE A 125 12.09 -11.20 -1.43
N LYS A 126 12.47 -11.69 -0.24
CA LYS A 126 13.74 -11.29 0.42
C LYS A 126 14.96 -11.57 -0.45
N ILE A 127 15.00 -12.72 -1.14
CA ILE A 127 16.07 -13.07 -2.07
C ILE A 127 16.07 -12.13 -3.27
N LEU A 128 14.89 -11.84 -3.84
CA LEU A 128 14.73 -10.98 -5.02
C LEU A 128 15.26 -9.56 -4.80
N ILE A 129 15.12 -9.02 -3.59
CA ILE A 129 15.43 -7.61 -3.28
C ILE A 129 16.78 -7.41 -2.57
N HIS A 130 17.58 -8.46 -2.42
CA HIS A 130 18.77 -8.49 -1.54
C HIS A 130 19.95 -7.60 -1.98
N SER A 131 19.87 -6.95 -3.16
CA SER A 131 20.95 -6.13 -3.76
C SER A 131 21.51 -5.01 -2.88
#